data_AF-A0A0G1XIN8-F1
#
_entry.id   AF-A0A0G1XIN8-F1
#
_cell.length_a   1.000
_cell.length_b   1.000
_cell.length_c   1.000
_cell.angle_alpha   90.00
_cell.angle_beta   90.00
_cell.angle_gamma   90.00
#
_symmetry.space_group_name_H-M   'P 1'
#
loop_
_entity.id
_entity.type
_entity.pdbx_description
1 polymer ?
#
loop_
_entity_poly.entity_id
_entity_poly.type
_entity_poly.pdbx_seq_one_letter_code
_entity_poly.pdbx_strand_id
1 'polypeptide(L)'
;MSVWVYGYEGTGLVRHTVEPVRKYVTSKMPEGLLLIISWFITLPVYIVTKFVYRPISTVAPTLYKKLPMAAYVKMWFNFPFKEIWNTPYDQLITPITHYISRSDIDDWLKTAGITKYKVTQRMGFSWRIFLTK
;
A
#
# COMPACT_ATOMS: atom_id res chain seq x y z
N MET A 1 -15.65 -16.81 1.96
CA MET A 1 -15.63 -15.34 2.12
C MET A 1 -14.19 -14.89 2.37
N SER A 2 -13.80 -13.72 1.89
CA SER A 2 -12.47 -13.15 2.14
C SER A 2 -12.58 -11.70 2.57
N VAL A 3 -11.76 -11.29 3.53
CA VAL A 3 -11.67 -9.92 4.04
C VAL A 3 -10.24 -9.42 3.81
N TRP A 4 -10.10 -8.16 3.37
CA TRP A 4 -8.82 -7.48 3.24
C TRP A 4 -8.85 -6.17 4.03
N VAL A 5 -7.85 -5.97 4.89
CA VAL A 5 -7.72 -4.77 5.72
C VAL A 5 -6.28 -4.27 5.71
N TYR A 6 -6.11 -2.95 5.89
CA TYR A 6 -4.79 -2.35 6.06
C TYR A 6 -4.16 -2.83 7.37
N GLY A 7 -2.90 -3.24 7.31
CA GLY A 7 -2.19 -3.82 8.46
C GLY A 7 -1.52 -2.77 9.30
N TYR A 8 -1.59 -2.87 10.63
CA TYR A 8 -0.80 -2.05 11.54
C TYR A 8 0.70 -2.35 11.41
N GLU A 9 1.02 -3.62 11.21
CA GLU A 9 2.36 -4.13 11.00
C GLU A 9 2.86 -3.79 9.59
N GLY A 10 4.14 -3.39 9.50
CA GLY A 10 4.79 -3.05 8.23
C GLY A 10 4.37 -1.73 7.60
N THR A 11 3.39 -1.01 8.15
CA THR A 11 2.95 0.32 7.69
C THR A 11 3.57 1.48 8.46
N GLY A 12 4.52 1.22 9.37
CA GLY A 12 5.13 2.25 10.23
C GLY A 12 5.64 3.48 9.48
N LEU A 13 6.30 3.29 8.32
CA LEU A 13 6.76 4.42 7.51
C LEU A 13 5.60 5.33 7.07
N VAL A 14 4.53 4.74 6.52
CA VAL A 14 3.35 5.50 6.07
C VAL A 14 2.66 6.17 7.26
N ARG A 15 2.51 5.44 8.37
CA ARG A 15 1.84 5.91 9.59
C ARG A 15 2.56 7.03 10.31
N HIS A 16 3.89 7.05 10.25
CA HIS A 16 4.67 8.07 10.94
C HIS A 16 5.08 9.25 10.04
N THR A 17 5.01 9.10 8.71
CA THR A 17 5.42 10.17 7.78
C THR A 17 4.25 10.70 6.94
N VAL A 18 3.53 9.83 6.24
CA VAL A 18 2.46 10.21 5.32
C VAL A 18 1.18 10.59 6.09
N GLU A 19 0.81 9.83 7.12
CA GLU A 19 -0.41 10.09 7.87
C GLU A 19 -0.48 11.45 8.57
N PRO A 20 0.57 11.94 9.26
CA PRO A 20 0.54 13.27 9.86
C PRO A 20 0.36 14.36 8.80
N VAL A 21 1.11 14.29 7.69
CA VAL A 21 0.98 15.23 6.57
C VAL A 21 -0.45 15.18 6.02
N ARG A 22 -1.00 13.98 5.89
CA ARG A 22 -2.36 13.78 5.42
C ARG A 22 -3.42 14.39 6.33
N LYS A 23 -3.35 14.08 7.62
CA LYS A 23 -4.32 14.52 8.63
C LYS A 23 -4.28 16.04 8.85
N TYR A 24 -3.10 16.64 8.82
CA TYR A 24 -2.94 18.05 9.18
C TYR A 24 -2.89 18.99 7.98
N VAL A 25 -2.46 18.50 6.81
CA VAL A 25 -2.19 19.33 5.62
C VAL A 25 -3.08 18.92 4.44
N THR A 26 -2.88 17.72 3.89
CA THR A 26 -3.43 17.41 2.55
C THR A 26 -4.94 17.16 2.55
N SER A 27 -5.49 16.58 3.61
CA SER A 27 -6.95 16.34 3.74
C SER A 27 -7.79 17.63 3.80
N LYS A 28 -7.15 18.79 4.01
CA LYS A 28 -7.80 20.10 4.06
C LYS A 28 -7.55 20.94 2.79
N MET A 29 -6.76 20.43 1.85
CA MET A 29 -6.43 21.14 0.61
C MET A 29 -7.56 20.99 -0.43
N PRO A 30 -7.71 21.98 -1.34
CA PRO A 30 -8.59 21.82 -2.49
C PRO A 30 -8.19 20.64 -3.36
N GLU A 31 -9.17 19.92 -3.88
CA GLU A 31 -8.97 18.71 -4.70
C GLU A 31 -8.04 18.94 -5.90
N GLY A 32 -8.20 20.07 -6.60
CA GLY A 32 -7.35 20.41 -7.75
C GLY A 32 -5.86 20.51 -7.40
N LEU A 33 -5.53 21.01 -6.20
CA LEU A 33 -4.15 21.07 -5.74
C LEU A 33 -3.61 19.66 -5.42
N LEU A 34 -4.43 18.80 -4.83
CA LEU A 34 -4.07 17.40 -4.56
C LEU A 34 -3.79 16.63 -5.85
N LEU A 35 -4.56 16.85 -6.91
CA LEU A 35 -4.32 16.26 -8.23
C LEU A 35 -2.95 16.67 -8.77
N ILE A 36 -2.59 17.95 -8.68
CA ILE A 36 -1.28 18.45 -9.14
C ILE A 36 -0.14 17.87 -8.29
N ILE A 37 -0.26 17.91 -6.96
CA ILE A 37 0.77 17.39 -6.04
C ILE A 37 0.98 15.89 -6.26
N SER A 38 -0.10 15.11 -6.32
CA SER A 38 -0.03 13.68 -6.58
C SER A 38 0.62 13.37 -7.92
N TRP A 39 0.34 14.16 -8.97
CA TRP A 39 0.97 13.99 -10.27
C TRP A 39 2.50 14.16 -10.18
N PHE A 40 2.96 15.21 -9.48
CA PHE A 40 4.40 15.44 -9.27
C PHE A 40 5.06 14.37 -8.40
N ILE A 41 4.36 13.79 -7.43
CA ILE A 41 4.85 12.64 -6.66
C ILE A 41 4.94 11.40 -7.54
N THR A 42 3.97 11.19 -8.42
CA THR A 42 3.94 10.03 -9.31
C THR A 42 5.03 10.06 -10.36
N LEU A 43 5.42 11.23 -10.86
CA LEU A 43 6.45 11.36 -11.90
C LEU A 43 7.77 10.63 -11.57
N PRO A 44 8.47 10.90 -10.45
CA PRO A 44 9.68 10.18 -10.09
C PRO A 44 9.41 8.69 -9.82
N VAL A 45 8.28 8.34 -9.20
CA VAL A 45 7.89 6.94 -8.94
C VAL A 45 7.73 6.17 -10.26
N TYR A 46 7.08 6.78 -11.25
CA TYR A 46 6.87 6.21 -12.56
C TYR A 46 8.21 5.99 -13.28
N ILE A 47 9.06 7.02 -13.31
CA ILE A 47 10.38 6.95 -13.96
C ILE A 47 11.24 5.84 -13.33
N VAL A 48 11.37 5.83 -12.00
CA VAL A 48 12.14 4.81 -11.28
C VAL A 48 11.57 3.41 -11.51
N THR A 49 10.24 3.27 -11.52
CA THR A 49 9.58 1.98 -11.79
C THR A 49 9.91 1.46 -13.18
N LYS A 50 9.75 2.31 -14.22
CA LYS A 50 9.87 1.90 -15.63
C LYS A 50 11.31 1.76 -16.10
N PHE A 51 12.21 2.63 -15.65
CA PHE A 51 13.57 2.73 -16.18
C PHE A 51 14.65 2.20 -15.24
N VAL A 52 14.34 1.95 -13.97
CA VAL A 52 15.29 1.37 -13.00
C VAL A 52 14.84 -0.02 -12.55
N TYR A 53 13.69 -0.12 -11.89
CA TYR A 53 13.26 -1.39 -11.28
C TYR A 53 12.92 -2.46 -12.33
N ARG A 54 12.17 -2.08 -13.37
CA ARG A 54 11.77 -3.04 -14.42
C ARG A 54 12.97 -3.59 -15.20
N PRO A 55 13.92 -2.78 -15.71
CA PRO A 55 15.10 -3.32 -16.39
C PRO A 55 15.99 -4.17 -15.48
N ILE A 56 16.24 -3.72 -14.24
CA ILE A 56 17.04 -4.50 -13.26
C ILE A 56 16.38 -5.85 -12.96
N SER A 57 15.04 -5.91 -12.90
CA SER A 57 14.33 -7.17 -12.67
C SER A 57 14.57 -8.23 -13.75
N THR A 58 14.86 -7.80 -14.98
CA THR A 58 15.13 -8.67 -16.13
C THR A 58 16.62 -8.98 -16.24
N VAL A 59 17.49 -7.97 -16.14
CA VAL A 59 18.93 -8.09 -16.39
C VAL A 59 19.70 -8.62 -15.18
N ALA A 60 19.27 -8.27 -13.96
CA ALA A 60 19.95 -8.62 -12.71
C ALA A 60 18.95 -9.04 -11.62
N PRO A 61 18.27 -10.19 -11.76
CA PRO A 61 17.19 -10.61 -10.85
C PRO A 61 17.65 -10.79 -9.39
N THR A 62 18.91 -11.17 -9.17
CA THR A 62 19.49 -11.27 -7.82
C THR A 62 19.65 -9.89 -7.17
N LEU A 63 20.04 -8.88 -7.94
CA LEU A 63 20.13 -7.49 -7.46
C LEU A 63 18.73 -6.92 -7.21
N TYR A 64 17.78 -7.18 -8.10
CA TYR A 64 16.39 -6.75 -7.95
C TYR A 64 15.77 -7.20 -6.61
N LYS A 65 16.02 -8.44 -6.19
CA LYS A 65 15.52 -8.96 -4.89
C LYS A 65 16.07 -8.20 -3.68
N LYS A 66 17.19 -7.49 -3.82
CA LYS A 66 17.78 -6.65 -2.77
C LYS A 66 17.26 -5.21 -2.78
N LEU A 67 16.56 -4.78 -3.83
CA LEU A 67 16.01 -3.43 -3.90
C LEU A 67 14.87 -3.25 -2.88
N PRO A 68 14.78 -2.08 -2.25
CA PRO A 68 13.71 -1.79 -1.30
C PRO A 68 12.35 -1.87 -2.01
N MET A 69 11.35 -2.45 -1.33
CA MET A 69 9.98 -2.55 -1.85
C MET A 69 9.87 -3.25 -3.23
N ALA A 70 10.86 -4.05 -3.64
CA ALA A 70 10.90 -4.67 -4.97
C ALA A 70 9.58 -5.38 -5.32
N ALA A 71 9.06 -6.20 -4.41
CA ALA A 71 7.81 -6.94 -4.62
C ALA A 71 6.59 -6.04 -4.83
N TYR A 72 6.56 -4.87 -4.17
CA TYR A 72 5.49 -3.90 -4.33
C TYR A 72 5.59 -3.16 -5.66
N VAL A 73 6.78 -2.61 -5.97
CA VAL A 73 7.05 -1.89 -7.23
C VAL A 73 6.82 -2.78 -8.46
N LYS A 74 7.03 -4.10 -8.32
CA LYS A 74 6.73 -5.08 -9.37
C LYS A 74 5.31 -4.97 -9.91
N MET A 75 4.34 -4.68 -9.04
CA MET A 75 2.93 -4.58 -9.42
C MET A 75 2.69 -3.45 -10.44
N TRP A 76 3.54 -2.43 -10.44
CA TRP A 76 3.41 -1.24 -11.28
C TRP A 76 4.14 -1.34 -12.62
N PHE A 77 4.86 -2.44 -12.89
CA PHE A 77 5.64 -2.59 -14.13
C PHE A 77 4.81 -2.45 -15.40
N ASN A 78 3.57 -2.91 -15.37
CA ASN A 78 2.66 -2.88 -16.52
C ASN A 78 1.55 -1.82 -16.40
N PHE A 79 1.53 -1.06 -15.30
CA PHE A 79 0.51 -0.02 -15.11
C PHE A 79 0.85 1.23 -15.92
N PRO A 80 -0.11 1.84 -16.64
CA PRO A 80 0.07 3.17 -17.20
C PRO A 80 0.26 4.21 -16.08
N PHE A 81 0.69 5.42 -16.47
CA PHE A 81 0.98 6.50 -15.53
C PHE A 81 -0.23 6.82 -14.64
N LYS A 82 -1.43 6.86 -15.24
CA LYS A 82 -2.68 7.23 -14.56
C LYS A 82 -3.01 6.28 -13.40
N GLU A 83 -2.78 4.99 -13.56
CA GLU A 83 -3.06 3.97 -12.57
C GLU A 83 -2.09 4.05 -11.39
N ILE A 84 -0.83 4.41 -11.67
CA ILE A 84 0.15 4.70 -10.61
C ILE A 84 -0.21 6.03 -9.93
N TRP A 85 -0.69 7.02 -10.69
CA TRP A 85 -1.10 8.33 -10.17
C TRP A 85 -2.26 8.27 -9.19
N ASN A 86 -3.23 7.41 -9.44
CA ASN A 86 -4.34 7.19 -8.52
C ASN A 86 -3.86 6.75 -7.12
N THR A 87 -2.68 6.11 -6.99
CA THR A 87 -2.20 5.63 -5.69
C THR A 87 -1.78 6.77 -4.76
N PRO A 88 -0.86 7.69 -5.12
CA PRO A 88 -0.58 8.86 -4.29
C PRO A 88 -1.80 9.77 -4.10
N TYR A 89 -2.65 9.94 -5.13
CA TYR A 89 -3.85 10.77 -4.99
C TYR A 89 -4.80 10.23 -3.92
N ASP A 90 -5.13 8.93 -3.97
CA ASP A 90 -5.96 8.25 -2.98
C ASP A 90 -5.38 8.36 -1.56
N GLN A 91 -4.05 8.22 -1.44
CA GLN A 91 -3.38 8.40 -0.17
C GLN A 91 -3.47 9.83 0.37
N LEU A 92 -3.41 10.85 -0.48
CA LEU A 92 -3.42 12.25 -0.04
C LEU A 92 -4.82 12.78 0.29
N ILE A 93 -5.85 12.30 -0.40
CA ILE A 93 -7.23 12.74 -0.18
C ILE A 93 -7.89 12.05 1.01
N THR A 94 -7.49 10.83 1.35
CA THR A 94 -8.11 10.03 2.41
C THR A 94 -7.90 10.66 3.80
N PRO A 95 -8.95 11.10 4.53
CA PRO A 95 -8.76 11.79 5.81
C PRO A 95 -8.24 10.89 6.93
N ILE A 96 -8.68 9.62 6.95
CA ILE A 96 -8.39 8.65 8.02
C ILE A 96 -8.16 7.27 7.40
N THR A 97 -7.21 6.51 7.94
CA THR A 97 -7.08 5.07 7.65
C THR A 97 -7.04 4.30 8.96
N HIS A 98 -7.89 3.28 9.07
CA HIS A 98 -7.84 2.35 10.18
C HIS A 98 -6.85 1.23 9.85
N TYR A 99 -5.80 1.13 10.65
CA TYR A 99 -4.82 0.06 10.55
C TYR A 99 -5.14 -1.01 11.59
N ILE A 100 -5.30 -2.23 11.12
CA ILE A 100 -5.74 -3.37 11.92
C ILE A 100 -4.52 -4.24 12.20
N SER A 101 -4.26 -4.49 13.47
CA SER A 101 -3.19 -5.39 13.90
C SER A 101 -3.59 -6.86 13.75
N ARG A 102 -2.62 -7.75 13.84
CA ARG A 102 -2.90 -9.18 13.89
C ARG A 102 -3.77 -9.54 15.11
N SER A 103 -3.53 -8.91 16.25
CA SER A 103 -4.33 -9.13 17.46
C SER A 103 -5.78 -8.72 17.28
N ASP A 104 -6.04 -7.58 16.61
CA ASP A 104 -7.42 -7.14 16.32
C ASP A 104 -8.17 -8.19 15.48
N ILE A 105 -7.48 -8.78 14.49
CA ILE A 105 -8.06 -9.84 13.65
C ILE A 105 -8.37 -11.09 14.46
N ASP A 106 -7.44 -11.51 15.32
CA ASP A 106 -7.64 -12.70 16.16
C ASP A 106 -8.83 -12.48 17.12
N ASP A 107 -8.98 -11.26 17.67
CA ASP A 107 -10.13 -10.88 18.51
C ASP A 107 -11.45 -10.86 17.74
N TRP A 108 -11.47 -10.35 16.50
CA TRP A 108 -12.65 -10.40 15.64
C TRP A 108 -13.10 -11.83 15.35
N LEU A 109 -12.16 -12.71 14.99
CA LEU A 109 -12.46 -14.11 14.67
C LEU A 109 -12.96 -14.87 15.89
N LYS A 110 -12.33 -14.64 17.06
CA LYS A 110 -12.76 -15.22 18.33
C LYS A 110 -14.17 -14.76 18.71
N THR A 111 -14.44 -13.45 18.63
CA THR A 111 -15.75 -12.86 18.95
C THR A 111 -16.84 -13.38 18.03
N ALA A 112 -16.52 -13.62 16.75
CA ALA A 112 -17.44 -14.18 15.77
C ALA A 112 -17.59 -15.72 15.86
N GLY A 113 -16.87 -16.40 16.76
CA GLY A 113 -16.90 -17.87 16.88
C GLY A 113 -16.32 -18.61 15.66
N ILE A 114 -15.44 -17.95 14.89
CA ILE A 114 -14.87 -18.51 13.66
C ILE A 114 -13.62 -19.32 13.99
N THR A 115 -13.66 -20.63 13.74
CA THR A 115 -12.55 -21.55 14.05
C THR A 115 -11.76 -22.01 12.82
N LYS A 116 -12.33 -21.88 11.63
CA LYS A 116 -11.70 -22.31 10.37
C LYS A 116 -11.35 -21.12 9.48
N TYR A 117 -10.09 -20.68 9.54
CA TYR A 117 -9.63 -19.53 8.78
C TYR A 117 -8.14 -19.62 8.41
N LYS A 118 -7.74 -18.82 7.44
CA LYS A 118 -6.33 -18.58 7.08
C LYS A 118 -6.07 -17.08 7.01
N VAL A 119 -5.12 -16.60 7.81
CA VAL A 119 -4.64 -15.21 7.76
C VAL A 119 -3.29 -15.18 7.04
N THR A 120 -3.13 -14.28 6.08
CA THR A 120 -1.86 -14.03 5.39
C THR A 120 -1.62 -12.55 5.22
N GLN A 121 -0.36 -12.13 5.18
CA GLN A 121 -0.04 -10.78 4.75
C GLN A 121 -0.01 -10.69 3.22
N ARG A 122 -0.32 -9.50 2.69
CA ARG A 122 -0.06 -9.10 1.31
C ARG A 122 0.97 -7.99 1.34
N MET A 123 2.15 -8.30 0.77
CA MET A 123 3.29 -7.38 0.65
C MET A 123 3.79 -6.79 1.99
N GLY A 124 3.46 -7.43 3.11
CA GLY A 124 3.93 -7.05 4.45
C GLY A 124 3.21 -5.87 5.11
N PHE A 125 2.23 -5.24 4.46
CA PHE A 125 1.54 -4.03 4.98
C PHE A 125 0.01 -4.14 5.00
N SER A 126 -0.55 -5.30 4.67
CA SER A 126 -2.00 -5.54 4.72
C SER A 126 -2.32 -6.99 5.03
N TRP A 127 -3.46 -7.22 5.66
CA TRP A 127 -3.94 -8.54 6.06
C TRP A 127 -5.00 -9.06 5.10
N ARG A 128 -4.94 -10.35 4.79
CA ARG A 128 -5.97 -11.10 4.08
C ARG A 128 -6.46 -12.23 4.98
N ILE A 129 -7.75 -12.27 5.22
CA ILE A 129 -8.43 -13.31 5.99
C ILE A 129 -9.27 -14.12 5.02
N PHE A 130 -9.06 -15.44 5.00
CA PHE A 130 -9.85 -16.38 4.20
C PHE A 130 -10.62 -17.29 5.14
N LEU A 131 -11.95 -17.24 5.07
CA LEU A 131 -12.81 -18.16 5.80
C LEU A 131 -12.94 -19.46 5.01
N THR A 132 -12.55 -20.57 5.63
CA THR A 132 -12.60 -21.91 5.01
C THR A 132 -13.82 -22.67 5.54
N LYS A 133 -14.45 -23.47 4.67
CA LYS A 133 -15.60 -24.32 5.06
C LYS A 133 -15.18 -25.47 5.98
#